data_AF-A0AA41XMB2-F1
#
_entry.id   AF-A0AA41XMB2-F1
#
_cell.length_a   1.000
_cell.length_b   1.000
_cell.length_c   1.000
_cell.angle_alpha   90.00
_cell.angle_beta   90.00
_cell.angle_gamma   90.00
#
_symmetry.space_group_name_H-M   'P 1'
#
loop_
_entity.id
_entity.type
_entity.pdbx_description
1 polymer ?
#
loop_
_entity_poly.entity_id
_entity_poly.type
_entity_poly.pdbx_seq_one_letter_code
_entity_poly.pdbx_strand_id
1 'polypeptide(L)' 'MDRQANIDPPPTPEDARKATAEQRELQEKLEHQDDDPDGPGLHQSRRDLPDESTR' A
#
# COMPACT_ATOMS: atom_id res chain seq x y z
N MET A 1 0.45 -53.70 6.46
CA MET A 1 0.98 -52.86 7.56
C MET A 1 1.18 -51.48 6.98
N ASP A 2 0.06 -50.81 6.74
CA ASP A 2 -0.02 -49.61 5.91
C ASP A 2 0.12 -48.43 6.85
N ARG A 3 1.33 -47.88 6.91
CA ARG A 3 1.63 -46.70 7.72
C ARG A 3 1.04 -45.50 6.97
N GLN A 4 -0.21 -45.16 7.29
CA GLN A 4 -0.75 -43.83 6.95
C GLN A 4 0.18 -42.81 7.60
N ALA A 5 1.05 -42.20 6.80
CA ALA A 5 1.79 -41.02 7.21
C ALA A 5 0.76 -39.91 7.40
N ASN A 6 0.42 -39.62 8.66
CA ASN A 6 -0.39 -38.48 9.02
C ASN A 6 0.46 -37.23 8.77
N ILE A 7 0.51 -36.77 7.52
CA ILE A 7 1.18 -35.54 7.14
C ILE A 7 0.13 -34.44 7.28
N ASP A 8 0.19 -33.70 8.39
CA ASP A 8 -0.58 -32.48 8.52
C ASP A 8 -0.22 -31.54 7.35
N PRO A 9 -1.22 -30.99 6.65
CA PRO A 9 -0.96 -30.07 5.55
C PRO A 9 -0.24 -28.81 6.07
N PRO A 10 0.64 -28.21 5.26
CA PRO A 10 1.31 -26.97 5.66
C PRO A 10 0.29 -25.86 5.91
N PRO A 11 0.59 -24.91 6.80
CA PRO A 11 -0.32 -23.82 7.12
C PRO A 11 -0.62 -22.99 5.87
N THR A 12 -1.84 -22.45 5.81
CA THR A 12 -2.23 -21.53 4.74
C THR A 12 -1.31 -20.30 4.75
N PRO A 13 -0.72 -19.90 3.60
CA PRO A 13 0.12 -18.71 3.53
C PRO A 13 -0.66 -17.44 3.93
N GLU A 14 0.03 -16.50 4.55
CA GLU A 14 -0.54 -15.20 4.84
C GLU A 14 -0.87 -14.43 3.56
N ASP A 15 -1.95 -13.63 3.58
CA ASP A 15 -2.36 -12.83 2.43
C ASP A 15 -1.43 -11.62 2.27
N ALA A 16 -0.53 -11.70 1.29
CA ALA A 16 0.46 -10.67 0.98
C ALA A 16 -0.14 -9.32 0.52
N ARG A 17 -1.46 -9.24 0.28
CA ARG A 17 -2.15 -7.96 -0.01
C ARG A 17 -2.42 -7.14 1.25
N LYS A 18 -2.31 -7.75 2.44
CA LYS A 18 -2.50 -7.04 3.71
C LYS A 18 -1.20 -6.34 4.10
N ALA A 19 -1.30 -5.06 4.45
CA ALA A 19 -0.18 -4.34 5.05
C ALA A 19 0.22 -4.97 6.38
N THR A 20 1.53 -5.13 6.59
CA THR A 20 2.13 -5.53 7.86
C THR A 20 1.88 -4.47 8.94
N ALA A 21 2.08 -4.82 10.21
CA ALA A 21 1.92 -3.87 11.31
C ALA A 21 2.84 -2.64 11.17
N GLU A 22 4.12 -2.86 10.87
CA GLU A 22 5.10 -1.78 10.62
C GLU A 22 4.68 -0.89 9.44
N GLN A 23 4.17 -1.49 8.35
CA GLN A 23 3.70 -0.74 7.20
C GLN A 23 2.48 0.12 7.52
N ARG A 24 1.59 -0.35 8.41
CA ARG A 24 0.42 0.44 8.85
C ARG A 24 0.84 1.61 9.74
N GLU A 25 1.72 1.38 10.70
CA GLU A 25 2.27 2.44 11.55
C GLU A 25 2.98 3.51 10.70
N LEU A 26 3.74 3.08 9.69
CA LEU A 26 4.36 4.02 8.76
C LEU A 26 3.32 4.80 7.95
N GLN A 27 2.27 4.14 7.45
CA GLN A 27 1.18 4.81 6.72
C GLN A 27 0.47 5.85 7.59
N GLU A 28 0.13 5.52 8.83
CA GLU A 28 -0.50 6.46 9.78
C GLU A 28 0.40 7.69 10.01
N LYS A 29 1.72 7.50 10.12
CA LYS A 29 2.67 8.61 10.23
C LYS A 29 2.73 9.49 8.98
N LEU A 30 2.51 8.93 7.79
CA LEU A 30 2.56 9.65 6.51
C LEU A 30 1.22 10.33 6.17
N GLU A 31 0.08 9.75 6.56
CA GLU A 31 -1.26 10.29 6.29
C GLU A 31 -1.49 11.65 6.99
N HIS A 32 -0.85 11.89 8.12
CA HIS A 32 -0.90 13.20 8.79
C HIS A 32 0.02 14.28 8.18
N GLN A 33 0.63 14.02 7.02
CA GLN A 33 1.42 15.02 6.28
C GLN A 33 0.57 15.90 5.34
N ASP A 34 -0.75 15.71 5.27
CA ASP A 34 -1.64 16.54 4.42
C ASP A 34 -1.68 18.03 4.83
N ASP A 35 -1.18 18.38 6.01
CA ASP A 35 -0.94 19.77 6.44
C ASP A 35 0.44 20.31 6.03
N ASP A 36 1.23 19.57 5.21
CA ASP A 36 2.52 20.05 4.71
C ASP A 36 2.30 21.20 3.72
N PRO A 37 2.59 22.48 4.10
CA PRO A 37 2.38 23.61 3.20
C PRO A 37 3.28 23.57 1.97
N ASP A 38 4.35 22.76 1.99
CA ASP A 38 5.28 22.52 0.88
C ASP A 38 4.96 21.21 0.13
N GLY A 39 3.78 20.61 0.39
CA GLY A 39 3.31 19.38 -0.24
C GLY A 39 3.31 19.45 -1.77
N PRO A 40 3.78 18.38 -2.45
CA PRO A 40 3.85 18.36 -3.90
C PRO A 40 2.44 18.45 -4.50
N GLY A 41 2.18 19.52 -5.25
CA GLY A 41 0.86 19.80 -5.85
C GLY A 41 0.17 21.05 -5.33
N LEU A 42 0.54 21.55 -4.14
CA LEU A 42 -0.08 22.74 -3.54
C LEU A 42 0.25 24.04 -4.30
N HIS A 43 1.41 24.10 -4.93
CA HIS A 43 1.85 25.25 -5.74
C HIS A 43 1.64 25.06 -7.25
N GLN A 44 1.10 23.90 -7.68
CA GLN A 44 0.88 23.64 -9.09
C GLN A 44 -0.38 24.38 -9.55
N SER A 45 -0.22 25.43 -10.36
CA SER A 45 -1.36 26.09 -10.97
C SER A 45 -1.90 25.21 -12.10
N ARG A 46 -3.23 25.17 -12.28
CA ARG A 46 -3.88 24.47 -13.41
C ARG A 46 -3.39 24.97 -14.79
N ARG A 47 -2.70 26.10 -14.81
CA ARG A 47 -2.10 26.73 -15.99
C ARG A 47 -0.74 26.12 -16.39
N ASP A 48 -0.07 25.44 -15.48
CA ASP A 48 1.25 24.81 -15.68
C ASP A 48 1.13 23.32 -16.06
N LEU A 49 -0.09 22.77 -16.03
CA LEU A 49 -0.37 21.41 -16.45
C LEU A 49 -0.64 21.37 -17.96
N PRO A 50 -0.03 20.43 -18.71
CA PRO A 50 -0.39 20.18 -20.10
C PRO A 50 -1.87 19.80 -20.20
N ASP A 51 -2.61 20.42 -21.12
CA ASP A 51 -3.98 20.01 -21.41
C ASP A 51 -3.96 18.72 -22.26
N GLU A 52 -4.18 17.58 -21.61
CA GLU A 52 -4.21 16.26 -22.24
C GLU A 52 -5.56 15.97 -22.96
N SER A 53 -6.43 16.97 -23.15
CA SER A 53 -7.80 16.79 -23.70
C SER A 53 -7.87 16.44 -25.20
N THR A 54 -6.77 16.22 -25.90
CA THR A 54 -6.82 15.82 -27.32
C THR A 54 -6.86 14.30 -27.48
N ARG A 55 -8.01 13.78 -27.92
CA ARG A 55 -8.18 12.40 -28.40
C ARG A 55 -8.94 12.39 -29.72
#